data_AF-A0A820PUI4-F1
#
_entry.id   AF-A0A820PUI4-F1
#
_cell.length_a   1.000
_cell.length_b   1.000
_cell.length_c   1.000
_cell.angle_alpha   90.00
_cell.angle_beta   90.00
_cell.angle_gamma   90.00
#
_symmetry.space_group_name_H-M   'P 1'
#
loop_
_entity.id
_entity.type
_entity.pdbx_description
1 polymer ?
#
loop_
_entity_poly.entity_id
_entity_poly.type
_entity_poly.pdbx_seq_one_letter_code
_entity_poly.pdbx_strand_id
1 'polypeptide(L)' 'NVTLSIDGVLYLKVFDPYLASYGVEDAEFAVTQLAQTTMRSEIGKISLDTLFRERELLNTGIVEAINKAAKAWGIDCLR' A
#
# COMPACT_ATOMS: atom_id res chain seq x y z
N ASN A 1 -10.44 -9.51 -22.18
CA ASN A 1 -9.34 -8.74 -21.56
C ASN A 1 -9.93 -7.44 -21.04
N VAL A 2 -10.21 -7.35 -19.74
CA VAL A 2 -10.76 -6.12 -19.13
C VAL A 2 -9.58 -5.27 -18.69
N THR A 3 -9.44 -4.06 -19.23
CA THR A 3 -8.50 -3.05 -18.74
C THR A 3 -9.16 -2.27 -17.63
N LEU A 4 -8.66 -2.42 -16.40
CA LEU A 4 -9.11 -1.68 -15.22
C LEU A 4 -8.01 -0.68 -14.84
N SER A 5 -8.29 0.61 -14.93
CA SER A 5 -7.41 1.65 -14.38
C SER A 5 -7.82 1.94 -12.94
N ILE A 6 -6.85 1.88 -12.03
CA ILE A 6 -7.05 2.11 -10.61
C ILE A 6 -6.09 3.20 -10.18
N ASP A 7 -6.67 4.25 -9.65
CA ASP A 7 -5.95 5.36 -9.03
C ASP A 7 -6.11 5.27 -7.51
N GLY A 8 -5.04 5.57 -6.78
CA GLY A 8 -5.00 5.60 -5.33
C GLY A 8 -4.15 6.77 -4.86
N VAL A 9 -4.48 7.29 -3.68
CA VAL A 9 -3.69 8.32 -2.99
C VAL A 9 -3.18 7.69 -1.70
N LEU A 10 -1.89 7.78 -1.47
CA LEU A 10 -1.24 7.22 -0.30
C LEU A 10 -0.88 8.34 0.67
N TYR A 11 -1.32 8.22 1.92
CA TYR A 11 -0.96 9.17 2.98
C TYR A 11 0.07 8.53 3.91
N LEU A 12 1.30 9.06 3.86
CA LEU A 12 2.42 8.57 4.65
C LEU A 12 2.76 9.55 5.77
N LYS A 13 3.08 8.99 6.93
CA LYS A 13 3.59 9.73 8.08
C LYS A 13 4.87 9.06 8.57
N VAL A 14 5.97 9.81 8.57
CA VAL A 14 7.22 9.37 9.21
C VAL A 14 7.03 9.48 10.72
N PHE A 15 7.17 8.36 11.44
CA PHE A 15 7.12 8.35 12.91
C PHE A 15 8.53 8.25 13.52
N ASP A 16 9.46 7.57 12.83
CA ASP A 16 10.84 7.44 13.25
C ASP A 16 11.79 7.91 12.13
N PRO A 17 12.38 9.11 12.24
CA PRO A 17 13.27 9.64 11.22
C PRO A 17 14.62 8.90 11.15
N TYR A 18 15.04 8.21 12.21
CA TYR A 18 16.28 7.45 12.20
C TYR A 18 16.12 6.19 11.32
N LEU A 19 15.02 5.45 11.53
CA LEU A 19 14.68 4.30 10.69
C LEU A 19 14.34 4.72 9.26
N ALA A 20 13.70 5.87 9.06
CA ALA A 20 13.41 6.36 7.71
C ALA A 20 14.66 6.77 6.93
N SER A 21 15.69 7.30 7.60
CA SER A 21 16.91 7.74 6.94
C SER A 21 17.93 6.61 6.70
N TYR A 22 17.90 5.53 7.49
CA TYR A 22 18.87 4.42 7.40
C TYR A 22 18.24 3.08 6.99
N GLY A 23 16.92 2.94 7.07
CA GLY A 23 16.22 1.68 6.79
C GLY A 23 16.05 1.40 5.29
N VAL A 24 16.12 2.41 4.44
CA VAL A 24 16.03 2.28 2.97
C VAL A 24 16.58 3.54 2.29
N GLU A 25 17.14 3.38 1.09
CA GLU A 25 17.76 4.48 0.32
C GLU A 25 16.75 5.55 -0.11
N ASP A 26 15.55 5.12 -0.51
CA ASP A 26 14.40 5.97 -0.82
C ASP A 26 13.11 5.32 -0.31
N ALA A 27 12.61 5.83 0.81
CA ALA A 27 11.46 5.26 1.48
C ALA A 27 10.15 5.56 0.75
N GLU A 28 10.03 6.71 0.08
CA GLU A 28 8.84 7.08 -0.67
C GLU A 28 8.70 6.19 -1.91
N PHE A 29 9.80 5.96 -2.62
CA PHE A 29 9.83 5.09 -3.78
C PHE A 29 9.57 3.62 -3.41
N ALA A 30 10.20 3.13 -2.34
CA ALA A 30 10.02 1.76 -1.86
C ALA A 30 8.57 1.49 -1.42
N VAL A 31 7.97 2.43 -0.70
CA VAL A 31 6.56 2.36 -0.30
C VAL A 31 5.63 2.39 -1.52
N THR A 32 5.90 3.22 -2.52
CA THR A 32 5.09 3.30 -3.73
C THR A 32 5.12 1.98 -4.52
N GLN A 33 6.29 1.38 -4.69
CA GLN A 33 6.42 0.06 -5.34
C GLN A 33 5.71 -1.05 -4.56
N LEU A 34 5.84 -1.03 -3.24
CA LEU A 34 5.16 -1.98 -2.38
C LEU A 34 3.64 -1.84 -2.51
N ALA A 35 3.13 -0.61 -2.46
CA ALA A 35 1.72 -0.31 -2.61
C ALA A 35 1.18 -0.83 -3.96
N GLN A 36 1.89 -0.58 -5.06
CA GLN A 36 1.51 -1.09 -6.38
C GLN A 36 1.50 -2.62 -6.46
N THR A 37 2.51 -3.27 -5.87
CA THR A 37 2.61 -4.74 -5.85
C THR A 37 1.49 -5.36 -5.02
N THR A 38 1.23 -4.80 -3.84
CA THR A 38 0.14 -5.23 -2.95
C THR A 38 -1.23 -5.02 -3.61
N MET A 39 -1.49 -3.84 -4.17
CA MET A 39 -2.74 -3.57 -4.91
C MET A 39 -2.94 -4.58 -6.03
N ARG A 40 -1.92 -4.82 -6.86
CA ARG A 40 -1.98 -5.80 -7.95
C ARG A 40 -2.28 -7.21 -7.42
N SER A 41 -1.67 -7.60 -6.30
CA SER A 41 -1.89 -8.93 -5.70
C SER A 41 -3.31 -9.09 -5.16
N GLU A 42 -3.81 -8.12 -4.40
CA GLU A 42 -5.15 -8.18 -3.79
C GLU A 42 -6.26 -8.13 -4.85
N ILE A 43 -6.11 -7.30 -5.87
CA ILE A 43 -7.06 -7.25 -7.00
C ILE A 43 -7.03 -8.55 -7.80
N GLY A 44 -5.87 -9.21 -7.93
CA GLY A 44 -5.78 -10.50 -8.61
C GLY A 44 -6.46 -11.65 -7.85
N LYS A 45 -6.62 -11.54 -6.53
CA LYS A 45 -7.28 -12.55 -5.68
C LYS A 45 -8.79 -12.38 -5.61
N ILE A 46 -9.29 -11.17 -5.86
CA ILE A 46 -10.70 -10.81 -5.66
C ILE A 46 -11.42 -10.68 -7.01
N SER A 47 -12.65 -11.19 -7.10
CA SER A 47 -13.46 -11.07 -8.32
C SER A 47 -13.97 -9.63 -8.52
N LEU A 48 -14.12 -9.19 -9.79
CA LEU A 48 -14.50 -7.80 -10.12
C LEU A 48 -15.74 -7.30 -9.38
N ASP A 49 -16.72 -8.18 -9.16
CA ASP A 49 -18.00 -7.86 -8.52
C ASP A 49 -17.84 -7.62 -7.01
N THR A 50 -16.91 -8.34 -6.38
CA THR A 50 -16.54 -8.17 -4.97
C THR A 50 -15.70 -6.91 -4.78
N LEU A 51 -14.84 -6.53 -5.74
CA LEU A 51 -14.04 -5.29 -5.66
C LEU A 51 -14.92 -4.05 -5.46
N PHE A 52 -16.06 -3.97 -6.16
CA PHE A 52 -16.98 -2.83 -6.03
C PHE A 52 -17.74 -2.84 -4.71
N ARG A 53 -18.07 -4.03 -4.20
CA ARG A 53 -18.87 -4.22 -2.98
C ARG A 53 -18.04 -4.05 -1.71
N GLU A 54 -16.78 -4.45 -1.76
CA GLU A 54 -15.85 -4.52 -0.62
C GLU A 54 -14.68 -3.54 -0.74
N ARG A 55 -14.86 -2.40 -1.43
CA ARG A 55 -13.80 -1.38 -1.59
C ARG A 55 -13.15 -0.99 -0.27
N GLU A 56 -13.95 -0.89 0.80
CA GLU A 56 -13.46 -0.50 2.13
C GLU A 56 -12.59 -1.60 2.76
N LEU A 57 -13.07 -2.85 2.72
CA LEU A 57 -12.35 -4.05 3.16
C LEU A 57 -11.02 -4.22 2.42
N LEU A 58 -11.05 -4.00 1.11
CA LEU A 58 -9.89 -4.10 0.24
C LEU A 58 -8.86 -3.01 0.58
N ASN A 59 -9.34 -1.78 0.86
CA ASN A 59 -8.46 -0.70 1.28
C ASN A 59 -7.80 -0.99 2.64
N THR A 60 -8.56 -1.54 3.60
CA THR A 60 -8.01 -1.98 4.89
C THR A 60 -6.93 -3.05 4.71
N GLY A 61 -7.18 -4.06 3.86
CA GLY A 61 -6.19 -5.12 3.58
C GLY A 61 -4.92 -4.59 2.92
N ILE A 62 -5.04 -3.67 1.96
CA ILE A 62 -3.89 -3.01 1.33
C ILE A 62 -3.09 -2.22 2.36
N VAL A 63 -3.75 -1.40 3.17
CA VAL A 63 -3.09 -0.55 4.18
C VAL A 63 -2.37 -1.41 5.22
N GLU A 64 -2.98 -2.50 5.70
CA GLU A 64 -2.31 -3.43 6.64
C GLU A 64 -1.06 -4.08 6.03
N ALA A 65 -1.16 -4.56 4.78
CA ALA A 65 -0.04 -5.19 4.10
C ALA A 65 1.12 -4.20 3.87
N ILE A 66 0.82 -2.95 3.50
CA ILE A 66 1.82 -1.88 3.37
C ILE A 66 2.44 -1.56 4.73
N ASN A 67 1.62 -1.34 5.76
CA ASN A 67 2.08 -0.98 7.11
C ASN A 67 3.00 -2.05 7.72
N LYS A 68 2.77 -3.32 7.42
CA LYS A 68 3.64 -4.41 7.89
C LYS A 68 5.08 -4.24 7.42
N ALA A 69 5.30 -3.80 6.19
CA ALA A 69 6.65 -3.57 5.67
C ALA A 69 7.15 -2.15 6.01
N ALA A 70 6.27 -1.14 5.98
CA ALA A 70 6.63 0.26 6.26
C ALA A 70 7.14 0.47 7.69
N LYS A 71 6.76 -0.39 8.64
CA LYS A 71 7.33 -0.42 10.01
C LYS A 71 8.86 -0.57 10.03
N ALA A 72 9.44 -1.31 9.08
CA ALA A 72 10.90 -1.46 9.00
C ALA A 72 11.59 -0.15 8.56
N TRP A 73 10.84 0.77 7.96
CA TRP A 73 11.31 2.05 7.45
C TRP A 73 10.90 3.24 8.32
N GLY A 74 10.31 3.01 9.50
CA GLY A 74 9.87 4.12 10.36
C GLY A 74 8.71 4.94 9.80
N ILE A 75 7.94 4.38 8.87
CA ILE A 75 6.81 5.04 8.19
C ILE A 75 5.52 4.32 8.53
N ASP A 76 4.47 5.10 8.74
CA ASP A 76 3.11 4.63 8.96
C ASP A 76 2.19 5.17 7.85
N CYS A 77 1.36 4.30 7.31
CA CYS A 77 0.41 4.59 6.25
C CYS A 77 -0.97 4.80 6.85
N LEU A 78 -1.52 6.01 6.63
CA LEU A 78 -2.78 6.45 7.22
C LEU A 78 -3.98 6.10 6.33
N ARG A 79 -3.80 6.10 5.01
CA ARG A 79 -4.84 5.78 4.03
C ARG A 79 -4.28 5.49 2.65
#